data_AF-A0A7Y8IVT4-F1
#
_entry.id   AF-A0A7Y8IVT4-F1
#
_cell.length_a   1.000
_cell.length_b   1.000
_cell.length_c   1.000
_cell.angle_alpha   90.00
_cell.angle_beta   90.00
_cell.angle_gamma   90.00
#
_symmetry.space_group_name_H-M   'P 1'
#
loop_
_entity.id
_entity.type
_entity.pdbx_description
1 polymer ?
#
loop_
_entity_poly.entity_id
_entity_poly.type
_entity_poly.pdbx_seq_one_letter_code
_entity_poly.pdbx_strand_id
1 'polypeptide(L)' 'SISTVYIAKGEGKPKAKDDALEIGIFNELNLPDEIAFDHRLILSDYFNKVF' A
#
# COMPACT_ATOMS: atom_id res chain seq x y z
N SER A 1 12.08 12.85 8.56
CA SER A 1 11.21 12.34 9.64
C SER A 1 11.24 10.82 9.60
N ILE A 2 10.75 10.15 10.63
CA ILE A 2 10.63 8.68 10.68
C ILE A 2 9.14 8.34 10.67
N SER A 3 8.77 7.25 9.99
CA SER A 3 7.41 6.72 9.90
C SER A 3 7.37 5.29 10.48
N THR A 4 6.24 4.91 11.08
CA THR A 4 5.97 3.54 11.54
C THR A 4 5.04 2.85 10.56
N VAL A 5 5.35 1.61 10.17
CA VAL A 5 4.55 0.80 9.23
C VAL A 5 3.68 -0.19 10.02
N TYR A 6 2.42 -0.35 9.60
CA TYR A 6 1.46 -1.28 10.22
C TYR A 6 0.87 -2.24 9.17
N ILE A 7 0.56 -3.46 9.59
CA ILE A 7 -0.23 -4.42 8.83
C ILE A 7 -1.63 -4.47 9.44
N ALA A 8 -2.66 -4.21 8.64
CA ALA A 8 -4.05 -4.16 9.09
C ALA A 8 -4.97 -5.04 8.22
N LYS A 9 -6.15 -5.36 8.75
CA LYS A 9 -7.23 -6.05 8.02
C LYS A 9 -8.49 -5.17 8.06
N GLY A 10 -9.18 -5.10 6.93
CA GLY A 10 -10.46 -4.40 6.80
C GLY A 10 -11.46 -5.27 6.05
N GLU A 11 -12.75 -4.98 6.25
CA GLU A 11 -13.86 -5.71 5.63
C GLU A 11 -14.79 -4.75 4.88
N GLY A 12 -15.47 -5.25 3.84
CA GLY A 12 -16.38 -4.47 3.00
C GLY A 12 -15.77 -4.03 1.67
N LYS A 13 -16.41 -3.07 0.99
CA LYS A 13 -15.97 -2.54 -0.31
C LYS A 13 -15.23 -1.21 -0.13
N PRO A 14 -13.95 -1.09 -0.55
CA PRO A 14 -13.22 0.17 -0.47
C PRO A 14 -13.89 1.28 -1.30
N LYS A 15 -13.79 2.52 -0.81
CA LYS A 15 -14.33 3.71 -1.48
C LYS A 15 -13.37 4.89 -1.29
N ALA A 16 -13.00 5.52 -2.39
CA ALA A 16 -12.25 6.77 -2.36
C ALA A 16 -13.09 7.87 -1.66
N LYS A 17 -12.44 8.71 -0.86
CA LYS A 17 -13.07 9.74 -0.02
C LYS A 17 -12.15 10.96 0.00
N ASP A 18 -12.68 12.08 0.48
CA ASP A 18 -11.94 13.33 0.71
C ASP A 18 -11.04 13.67 -0.49
N ASP A 19 -9.72 13.69 -0.32
CA ASP A 19 -8.78 14.07 -1.38
C ASP A 19 -8.42 12.94 -2.36
N ALA A 20 -8.78 11.68 -2.04
CA ALA A 20 -8.49 10.55 -2.91
C ALA A 20 -9.48 10.52 -4.09
N LEU A 21 -8.95 10.68 -5.31
CA LEU A 21 -9.75 10.61 -6.54
C LEU A 21 -10.12 9.16 -6.89
N GLU A 22 -9.17 8.23 -6.74
CA GLU A 22 -9.32 6.82 -7.10
C GLU A 22 -8.80 5.89 -6.00
N ILE A 23 -9.29 4.64 -6.01
CA ILE A 23 -8.84 3.59 -5.11
C ILE A 23 -8.81 2.25 -5.84
N GLY A 24 -7.84 1.40 -5.52
CA GLY A 24 -7.68 0.07 -6.10
C GLY A 24 -7.29 -0.97 -5.04
N ILE A 25 -7.48 -2.24 -5.38
CA ILE A 25 -6.99 -3.38 -4.60
C ILE A 25 -5.84 -4.00 -5.38
N PHE A 26 -4.68 -4.11 -4.73
CA PHE A 26 -3.46 -4.58 -5.36
C PHE A 26 -2.83 -5.74 -4.58
N ASN A 27 -2.11 -6.58 -5.31
CA ASN A 27 -1.23 -7.63 -4.82
C ASN A 27 0.15 -7.45 -5.48
N GLU A 28 1.12 -8.29 -5.12
CA GLU A 28 2.50 -8.21 -5.62
C GLU A 28 2.61 -8.18 -7.15
N LEU A 29 1.66 -8.83 -7.86
CA LEU A 29 1.71 -9.00 -9.31
C LEU A 29 1.08 -7.84 -10.09
N ASN A 30 0.37 -6.91 -9.43
CA ASN A 30 -0.36 -5.85 -10.12
C ASN A 30 -0.19 -4.46 -9.50
N LEU A 31 0.88 -4.24 -8.74
CA LEU A 31 1.24 -2.92 -8.26
C LEU A 31 1.42 -1.93 -9.43
N PRO A 32 1.02 -0.66 -9.27
CA PRO A 32 1.29 0.38 -10.27
C PRO A 32 2.80 0.60 -10.43
N ASP A 33 3.23 1.05 -11.61
CA ASP A 33 4.64 1.36 -11.89
C ASP A 33 5.17 2.53 -11.04
N GLU A 34 4.31 3.54 -10.83
CA GLU A 34 4.61 4.69 -9.99
C GLU A 34 4.06 4.47 -8.57
N ILE A 35 4.95 4.50 -7.60
CA ILE A 35 4.63 4.43 -6.17
C ILE A 35 5.42 5.54 -5.49
N ALA A 36 4.73 6.38 -4.71
CA ALA A 36 5.34 7.53 -4.05
C ALA A 36 6.37 7.14 -2.99
N PHE A 37 7.37 8.01 -2.78
CA PHE A 37 8.39 7.89 -1.74
C PHE A 37 9.16 6.54 -1.81
N ASP A 38 9.40 5.93 -0.66
CA ASP A 38 10.05 4.63 -0.47
C ASP A 38 9.03 3.49 -0.31
N HIS A 39 7.74 3.73 -0.56
CA HIS A 39 6.70 2.73 -0.31
C HIS A 39 6.89 1.46 -1.15
N ARG A 40 7.55 1.52 -2.32
CA ARG A 40 7.91 0.33 -3.10
C ARG A 40 8.87 -0.60 -2.34
N LEU A 41 9.83 -0.03 -1.60
CA LEU A 41 10.74 -0.82 -0.76
C LEU A 41 9.97 -1.45 0.41
N ILE A 42 9.12 -0.66 1.09
CA ILE A 42 8.28 -1.15 2.20
C ILE A 42 7.37 -2.31 1.75
N LEU A 43 6.75 -2.21 0.57
CA LEU A 43 5.93 -3.28 0.01
C LEU A 43 6.77 -4.51 -0.35
N SER A 44 7.96 -4.32 -0.92
CA SER A 44 8.91 -5.41 -1.20
C SER A 44 9.31 -6.15 0.07
N ASP A 45 9.61 -5.42 1.15
CA ASP A 45 9.93 -6.01 2.46
C ASP A 45 8.74 -6.78 3.04
N TYR A 46 7.52 -6.26 2.88
CA TYR A 46 6.29 -6.95 3.26
C TYR A 46 6.10 -8.28 2.51
N PHE A 47 6.23 -8.29 1.18
CA PHE A 47 6.05 -9.50 0.36
C PHE A 47 7.15 -10.54 0.60
N ASN A 48 8.40 -10.09 0.80
CA ASN A 48 9.55 -10.95 1.06
C ASN A 48 9.71 -11.33 2.56
N LYS A 49 8.87 -10.77 3.44
CA LYS A 49 8.93 -10.97 4.91
C LYS A 49 10.28 -10.58 5.52
N VAL A 50 10.82 -9.45 5.07
CA VAL A 50 12.08 -8.86 5.55
C VAL A 50 11.76 -7.68 6.46
N PHE A 51 11.25 -7.95 7.65
CA PHE A 51 10.95 -6.96 8.69
C PHE A 51 11.21 -7.52 10.09
#